data_AF-A0A382M382-F1
#
_entry.id   AF-A0A382M382-F1
#
_cell.length_a   1.000
_cell.length_b   1.000
_cell.length_c   1.000
_cell.angle_alpha   90.00
_cell.angle_beta   90.00
_cell.angle_gamma   90.00
#
_symmetry.space_group_name_H-M   'P 1'
#
loop_
_entity.id
_entity.type
_entity.pdbx_description
1 polymer ?
#
loop_
_entity_poly.entity_id
_entity_poly.type
_entity_poly.pdbx_seq_one_letter_code
_entity_poly.pdbx_strand_id
1 'polypeptide(L)'
;MNHMIGYIKNSVLMLMLVVLSVLVVFSISEVSAEEKISVSAKSFDNTIIIEFESEEKNTSNIKTVKIWLSADNSFKSFKSDLGWGGGEYSDGQLLVFTASNPLKPGESVKFGVITDKKASGI
;
A
#
# COMPACT_ATOMS: atom_id res chain seq x y z
N MET A 1 35.14 27.92 48.80
CA MET A 1 34.25 28.53 47.78
C MET A 1 34.32 27.83 46.42
N ASN A 2 35.50 27.40 45.93
CA ASN A 2 35.63 26.71 44.63
C ASN A 2 34.94 25.33 44.53
N HIS A 3 34.88 24.55 45.61
CA HIS A 3 34.29 23.21 45.59
C HIS A 3 32.77 23.23 45.36
N MET A 4 32.10 24.22 45.94
CA MET A 4 30.64 24.41 45.81
C MET A 4 30.23 24.87 44.41
N ILE A 5 31.04 25.72 43.77
CA ILE A 5 30.85 26.15 42.38
C ILE A 5 31.05 24.96 41.40
N GLY A 6 32.02 24.08 41.67
CA GLY A 6 32.22 22.85 40.88
C GLY A 6 31.02 21.90 40.95
N TYR A 7 30.45 21.69 42.14
CA TYR A 7 29.27 20.85 42.33
C TYR A 7 28.05 21.39 41.59
N ILE A 8 27.82 22.71 41.62
CA ILE A 8 26.73 23.37 40.87
C ILE A 8 26.93 23.20 39.36
N LYS A 9 28.15 23.37 38.83
CA LYS A 9 28.44 23.18 37.40
C LYS A 9 28.18 21.73 36.96
N ASN A 10 28.58 20.75 37.76
CA ASN A 10 28.34 19.33 37.45
C ASN A 10 26.86 18.96 37.56
N SER A 11 26.11 19.56 38.50
CA SER A 11 24.67 19.35 38.65
C SER A 11 23.88 19.93 37.47
N VAL A 12 24.23 21.14 37.02
CA VAL A 12 23.63 21.75 35.82
C VAL A 12 23.94 20.94 34.57
N LEU A 13 25.17 20.45 34.44
CA LEU A 13 25.58 19.61 33.32
C LEU A 13 24.81 18.27 33.30
N MET A 14 24.61 17.65 34.48
CA MET A 14 23.77 16.46 34.61
C MET A 14 22.32 16.72 34.23
N LEU A 15 21.73 17.83 34.68
CA LEU A 15 20.36 18.19 34.36
C LEU A 15 20.18 18.42 32.85
N MET A 16 21.13 19.11 32.22
CA MET A 16 21.13 19.34 30.78
C MET A 16 21.20 18.03 29.98
N LEU A 17 21.98 17.05 30.46
CA LEU A 17 22.09 15.72 29.87
C LEU A 17 20.79 14.93 29.98
N VAL A 18 20.08 15.05 31.11
CA VAL A 18 18.76 14.43 31.33
C VAL A 18 17.69 15.07 30.44
N VAL A 19 17.68 16.39 30.28
CA VAL A 19 16.73 17.05 29.35
C VAL A 19 17.00 16.63 27.90
N LEU A 20 18.28 16.55 27.52
CA LEU A 20 18.66 16.11 26.17
C LEU A 20 18.27 14.65 25.92
N SER A 21 18.38 13.76 26.90
CA SER A 21 18.01 12.35 26.75
C SER A 21 16.51 12.16 26.56
N VAL A 22 15.68 12.94 27.25
CA VAL A 22 14.21 12.90 27.09
C VAL A 22 13.80 13.33 25.67
N LEU A 23 14.47 14.32 25.08
CA LEU A 23 14.17 14.78 23.72
C LEU A 23 14.46 13.70 22.65
N VAL A 24 15.46 12.84 22.86
CA VAL A 24 15.78 11.73 21.94
C VAL A 24 14.68 10.66 21.96
N VAL A 25 14.06 10.39 23.10
CA VAL A 25 13.00 9.36 23.23
C VAL A 25 11.70 9.78 22.52
N PHE A 26 11.39 11.08 22.44
CA PHE A 26 10.19 11.58 21.77
C PHE A 26 10.36 11.87 20.28
N SER A 27 11.58 11.78 19.73
CA SER A 27 11.87 12.36 18.41
C SER A 27 11.42 11.55 17.20
N ILE A 28 10.93 10.31 17.33
CA ILE A 28 10.45 9.57 16.13
C ILE A 28 9.52 8.43 16.54
N SER A 29 8.24 8.73 16.68
CA SER A 29 7.22 7.81 16.16
C SER A 29 7.08 8.15 14.67
N GLU A 30 7.95 7.58 13.84
CA GLU A 30 7.61 7.39 12.44
C GLU A 30 6.45 6.38 12.43
N VAL A 31 5.23 6.88 12.64
CA VAL A 31 4.05 6.18 12.15
C VAL A 31 4.14 6.33 10.65
N SER A 32 4.88 5.42 10.01
CA SER A 32 4.62 5.11 8.61
C SER A 32 3.14 4.77 8.56
N ALA A 33 2.32 5.67 8.00
CA ALA A 33 0.94 5.36 7.71
C ALA A 33 0.98 4.23 6.69
N GLU A 34 0.91 3.00 7.18
CA GLU A 34 0.96 1.81 6.35
C GLU A 34 -0.24 1.87 5.40
N GLU A 35 0.03 2.05 4.12
CA GLU A 35 -1.02 2.04 3.11
C GLU A 35 -1.53 0.61 2.97
N LYS A 36 -2.82 0.43 3.26
CA LYS A 36 -3.43 -0.88 3.27
C LYS A 36 -4.44 -0.97 2.13
N ILE A 37 -4.17 -1.89 1.22
CA ILE A 37 -5.06 -2.22 0.10
C ILE A 37 -5.61 -3.62 0.35
N SER A 38 -6.92 -3.73 0.52
CA SER A 38 -7.61 -5.02 0.57
C SER A 38 -7.83 -5.53 -0.85
N VAL A 39 -7.51 -6.80 -1.08
CA VAL A 39 -7.82 -7.49 -2.33
C VAL A 39 -8.68 -8.70 -2.01
N SER A 40 -9.82 -8.79 -2.68
CA SER A 40 -10.68 -9.97 -2.61
C SER A 40 -10.98 -10.48 -4.00
N ALA A 41 -11.16 -11.78 -4.13
CA ALA A 41 -11.52 -12.37 -5.41
C ALA A 41 -12.51 -13.51 -5.26
N LYS A 42 -13.36 -13.66 -6.27
CA LYS A 42 -14.31 -14.76 -6.40
C LYS A 42 -14.13 -15.39 -7.77
N SER A 43 -13.93 -16.70 -7.80
CA SER A 43 -13.75 -17.46 -9.02
C SER A 43 -14.90 -18.44 -9.26
N PHE A 44 -15.30 -18.57 -10.52
CA PHE A 44 -16.20 -19.60 -11.01
C PHE A 44 -15.70 -20.06 -12.38
N ASP A 45 -15.40 -21.35 -12.51
CA ASP A 45 -14.66 -21.91 -13.64
C ASP A 45 -13.40 -21.10 -13.97
N ASN A 46 -13.33 -20.53 -15.17
CA ASN A 46 -12.20 -19.73 -15.64
C ASN A 46 -12.43 -18.22 -15.45
N THR A 47 -13.55 -17.82 -14.84
CA THR A 47 -13.91 -16.42 -14.62
C THR A 47 -13.56 -16.03 -13.20
N ILE A 48 -12.89 -14.89 -13.03
CA ILE A 48 -12.53 -14.34 -11.73
C ILE A 48 -13.01 -12.89 -11.68
N ILE A 49 -13.67 -12.51 -10.60
CA ILE A 49 -13.95 -11.12 -10.26
C ILE A 49 -13.03 -10.75 -9.11
N ILE A 50 -12.22 -9.71 -9.30
CA ILE A 50 -11.24 -9.22 -8.34
C ILE A 50 -11.66 -7.81 -7.92
N GLU A 51 -11.73 -7.56 -6.61
CA GLU A 51 -12.03 -6.26 -6.02
C GLU A 51 -10.80 -5.75 -5.27
N PHE A 52 -10.41 -4.52 -5.57
CA PHE A 52 -9.39 -3.77 -4.85
C PHE A 52 -10.07 -2.65 -4.08
N GLU A 53 -9.81 -2.54 -2.79
CA GLU A 53 -10.35 -1.50 -1.93
C GLU A 53 -9.19 -0.78 -1.23
N SER A 54 -9.17 0.54 -1.34
CA SER A 54 -8.22 1.38 -0.63
C SER A 54 -8.82 1.77 0.71
N GLU A 55 -8.15 1.45 1.81
CA GLU A 55 -8.63 1.87 3.14
C GLU A 55 -8.73 3.40 3.24
N GLU A 56 -9.69 3.90 4.03
CA GLU A 56 -9.98 5.33 4.21
C GLU A 56 -8.77 6.09 4.81
N LYS A 57 -7.94 5.40 5.59
CA LYS A 57 -6.75 5.99 6.23
C LYS A 57 -5.56 6.12 5.28
N ASN A 58 -5.64 5.61 4.06
CA ASN A 58 -4.56 5.74 3.08
C ASN A 58 -4.37 7.20 2.69
N THR A 59 -3.16 7.55 2.30
CA THR A 59 -2.81 8.92 1.89
C THR A 59 -2.62 9.05 0.39
N SER A 60 -2.32 7.95 -0.30
CA SER A 60 -2.13 7.92 -1.75
C SER A 60 -3.37 7.42 -2.49
N ASN A 61 -3.50 7.89 -3.72
CA ASN A 61 -4.51 7.41 -4.66
C ASN A 61 -3.93 6.33 -5.57
N ILE A 62 -4.77 5.40 -6.03
CA ILE A 62 -4.38 4.37 -7.00
C ILE A 62 -4.72 4.82 -8.41
N LYS A 63 -3.71 4.94 -9.27
CA LYS A 63 -3.89 5.25 -10.71
C LYS A 63 -3.87 4.00 -11.58
N THR A 64 -3.10 2.99 -11.19
CA THR A 64 -2.81 1.82 -12.03
C THR A 64 -2.82 0.55 -11.20
N VAL A 65 -3.46 -0.50 -11.73
CA VAL A 65 -3.44 -1.85 -11.18
C VAL A 65 -2.83 -2.79 -12.21
N LYS A 66 -1.88 -3.62 -11.79
CA LYS A 66 -1.24 -4.62 -12.66
C LYS A 66 -1.53 -6.01 -12.10
N ILE A 67 -2.06 -6.88 -12.94
CA ILE A 67 -2.40 -8.25 -12.57
C ILE A 67 -1.55 -9.20 -13.41
N TRP A 68 -0.77 -10.03 -12.73
CA TRP A 68 0.04 -11.07 -13.35
C TRP A 68 -0.63 -12.42 -13.22
N LEU A 69 -0.55 -13.19 -14.28
CA LEU A 69 -0.95 -14.58 -14.31
C LEU A 69 0.28 -15.48 -14.40
N SER A 70 0.19 -16.70 -13.88
CA SER A 70 1.23 -17.72 -14.01
C SER A 70 1.57 -17.98 -15.48
N ALA A 71 2.85 -18.24 -15.77
CA ALA A 71 3.36 -18.39 -17.13
C ALA A 71 2.79 -19.59 -17.91
N ASP A 72 2.16 -20.54 -17.21
CA ASP A 72 1.49 -21.70 -17.82
C ASP A 72 0.03 -21.43 -18.18
N ASN A 73 -0.45 -20.19 -18.01
CA ASN A 73 -1.81 -19.75 -18.27
C ASN A 73 -1.81 -18.40 -19.02
N SER A 74 -2.97 -18.00 -19.56
CA SER A 74 -3.13 -16.72 -20.25
C SER A 74 -4.51 -16.13 -19.98
N PHE A 75 -4.60 -14.81 -20.01
CA PHE A 75 -5.86 -14.09 -20.10
C PHE A 75 -6.46 -14.28 -21.51
N LYS A 76 -7.79 -14.43 -21.56
CA LYS A 76 -8.56 -14.50 -22.82
C LYS A 76 -9.35 -13.23 -23.07
N SER A 77 -9.89 -12.67 -22.00
CA SER A 77 -10.63 -11.43 -22.03
C SER A 77 -10.71 -10.84 -20.63
N PHE A 78 -11.02 -9.55 -20.56
CA PHE A 78 -11.20 -8.85 -19.31
C PHE A 78 -12.30 -7.79 -19.43
N LYS A 79 -12.82 -7.35 -18.29
CA LYS A 79 -13.68 -6.18 -18.15
C LYS A 79 -13.17 -5.32 -16.99
N SER A 80 -13.17 -4.01 -17.22
CA SER A 80 -12.88 -3.00 -16.22
C SER A 80 -14.15 -2.30 -15.75
N ASP A 81 -14.10 -1.76 -14.53
CA ASP A 81 -15.13 -0.87 -14.03
C ASP A 81 -15.18 0.45 -14.81
N LEU A 82 -16.27 1.19 -14.66
CA LEU A 82 -16.46 2.49 -15.30
C LEU A 82 -15.33 3.46 -14.91
N GLY A 83 -14.83 4.18 -15.92
CA GLY A 83 -13.72 5.10 -15.73
C GLY A 83 -12.33 4.45 -15.73
N TRP A 84 -12.23 3.13 -15.91
CA TRP A 84 -10.94 2.43 -16.03
C TRP A 84 -10.73 1.89 -17.45
N GLY A 85 -9.58 2.21 -18.04
CA GLY A 85 -9.07 1.53 -19.23
C GLY A 85 -8.29 0.28 -18.84
N GLY A 86 -8.24 -0.71 -19.73
CA GLY A 86 -7.45 -1.92 -19.54
C GLY A 86 -6.74 -2.34 -20.82
N GLY A 87 -5.56 -2.93 -20.68
CA GLY A 87 -4.79 -3.50 -21.79
C GLY A 87 -4.09 -4.80 -21.39
N GLU A 88 -3.96 -5.70 -22.35
CA GLU A 88 -3.24 -6.96 -22.22
C GLU A 88 -1.82 -6.83 -22.80
N TYR A 89 -0.85 -7.41 -22.10
CA TYR A 89 0.57 -7.35 -22.39
C TYR A 89 1.24 -8.68 -22.09
N SER A 90 2.51 -8.80 -22.50
CA SER A 90 3.35 -9.97 -22.21
C SER A 90 2.69 -11.27 -22.68
N ASP A 91 2.22 -11.31 -23.94
CA ASP A 91 1.56 -12.46 -24.55
C ASP A 91 0.48 -13.11 -23.66
N GLY A 92 -0.42 -12.28 -23.13
CA GLY A 92 -1.55 -12.72 -22.33
C GLY A 92 -1.27 -12.99 -20.86
N GLN A 93 -0.10 -12.63 -20.33
CA GLN A 93 0.24 -12.88 -18.92
C GLN A 93 0.09 -11.66 -18.00
N LEU A 94 -0.02 -10.45 -18.57
CA LEU A 94 -0.15 -9.22 -17.82
C LEU A 94 -1.38 -8.43 -18.27
N LEU A 95 -2.23 -8.06 -17.31
CA LEU A 95 -3.23 -7.01 -17.49
C LEU A 95 -2.81 -5.75 -16.76
N VAL A 96 -2.93 -4.62 -17.43
CA VAL A 96 -2.72 -3.29 -16.84
C VAL A 96 -4.01 -2.50 -16.95
N PHE A 97 -4.57 -2.14 -15.80
CA PHE A 97 -5.71 -1.27 -15.69
C PHE A 97 -5.27 0.13 -15.26
N THR A 98 -5.77 1.16 -15.92
CA THR A 98 -5.45 2.56 -15.61
C THR A 98 -6.73 3.36 -15.46
N ALA A 99 -6.85 4.02 -14.31
CA ALA A 99 -8.00 4.85 -13.99
C ALA A 99 -7.95 6.17 -14.76
N SER A 100 -9.08 6.65 -15.26
CA SER A 100 -9.19 8.00 -15.83
C SER A 100 -9.03 9.03 -14.72
N ASN A 101 -9.71 8.80 -13.58
CA ASN A 101 -9.52 9.51 -12.33
C ASN A 101 -8.93 8.54 -11.29
N PRO A 102 -7.85 8.91 -10.56
CA PRO A 102 -7.28 8.03 -9.52
C PRO A 102 -8.31 7.61 -8.47
N LEU A 103 -8.28 6.34 -8.05
CA LEU A 103 -9.07 5.80 -6.96
C LEU A 103 -8.58 6.37 -5.64
N LYS A 104 -9.48 6.94 -4.84
CA LYS A 104 -9.16 7.61 -3.58
C LYS A 104 -9.22 6.64 -2.40
N PRO A 105 -8.62 7.02 -1.26
CA PRO A 105 -8.88 6.37 0.02
C PRO A 105 -10.38 6.25 0.29
N GLY A 106 -10.81 5.05 0.73
CA GLY A 106 -12.22 4.72 0.98
C GLY A 106 -13.00 4.24 -0.25
N GLU A 107 -12.41 4.25 -1.45
CA GLU A 107 -13.05 3.77 -2.67
C GLU A 107 -12.59 2.34 -3.03
N SER A 108 -13.42 1.64 -3.82
CA SER A 108 -13.10 0.32 -4.37
C SER A 108 -13.32 0.26 -5.88
N VAL A 109 -12.69 -0.71 -6.53
CA VAL A 109 -12.81 -0.98 -7.97
C VAL A 109 -12.83 -2.48 -8.24
N LYS A 110 -13.59 -2.89 -9.27
CA LYS A 110 -13.72 -4.29 -9.69
C LYS A 110 -13.18 -4.54 -11.09
N PHE A 111 -12.53 -5.68 -11.25
CA PHE A 111 -12.07 -6.18 -12.54
C PHE A 111 -12.54 -7.61 -12.73
N GLY A 112 -13.11 -7.89 -13.90
CA GLY A 112 -13.45 -9.24 -14.32
C GLY A 112 -12.40 -9.76 -15.29
N VAL A 113 -11.94 -10.98 -15.09
CA VAL A 113 -10.97 -11.64 -15.98
C VAL A 113 -11.44 -13.04 -16.32
N ILE A 114 -11.20 -13.46 -17.57
CA ILE A 114 -11.38 -14.84 -18.01
C ILE A 114 -10.02 -15.37 -18.44
N THR A 115 -9.64 -16.53 -17.91
CA THR A 115 -8.36 -17.20 -18.19
C THR A 115 -8.53 -18.43 -19.09
N ASP A 116 -7.45 -18.86 -19.73
CA ASP A 116 -7.42 -20.08 -20.57
C ASP A 116 -7.65 -21.35 -19.75
N LYS A 117 -7.00 -21.41 -18.59
CA LYS A 117 -7.14 -22.49 -17.62
C LYS A 117 -7.72 -21.96 -16.32
N LYS A 118 -8.45 -22.81 -15.59
CA LYS A 118 -8.99 -22.48 -14.27
C LYS A 118 -7.89 -21.93 -13.36
N ALA A 119 -8.14 -20.74 -12.81
CA ALA A 119 -7.26 -20.09 -11.86
C ALA A 119 -8.09 -19.68 -10.63
N SER A 120 -7.49 -19.78 -9.43
CA SER A 120 -8.08 -19.19 -8.22
C SER A 120 -7.63 -17.76 -8.11
N GLY A 121 -8.55 -16.87 -7.74
CA GLY A 121 -8.20 -15.52 -7.32
C GLY A 121 -7.85 -15.57 -5.85
N ILE A 122 -6.54 -15.53 -5.55
CA ILE A 122 -5.95 -15.65 -4.20
C ILE A 122 -6.21 -17.02 -3.56
#